data_AF-A0A535X3G2-F1
#
_entry.id   AF-A0A535X3G2-F1
#
_cell.length_a   1.000
_cell.length_b   1.000
_cell.length_c   1.000
_cell.angle_alpha   90.00
_cell.angle_beta   90.00
_cell.angle_gamma   90.00
#
_symmetry.space_group_name_H-M   'P 1'
#
loop_
_entity.id
_entity.type
_entity.pdbx_description
1 polymer ?
#
loop_
_entity_poly.entity_id
_entity_poly.type
_entity_poly.pdbx_seq_one_letter_code
_entity_poly.pdbx_strand_id
1 'polypeptide(L)'
;MSGEAATSGPSAYLAIAFSSRDASAATRLRVALAEVAPGARVVRSRAGVAAALHELDGDPIDSRAHAEALRARVGQVTGDSDVSAGVGGPKQGTTGAHLALLQAEQAVVVGRALNGDGRVTHFDDLGPYVFVLGRPESDIREFADRILGPLADDDRYTDLVRTLES
;
A
#
# COMPACT_ATOMS: atom_id res chain seq x y z
N MET A 1 26.71 16.23 -30.95
CA MET A 1 25.51 16.34 -30.10
C MET A 1 25.36 15.02 -29.38
N SER A 2 25.98 14.88 -28.21
CA SER A 2 25.82 13.70 -27.37
C SER A 2 24.59 13.93 -26.51
N GLY A 3 23.60 13.05 -26.66
CA GLY A 3 22.38 13.05 -25.86
C GLY A 3 22.75 12.79 -24.41
N GLU A 4 22.39 13.74 -23.56
CA GLU A 4 22.41 13.62 -22.11
C GLU A 4 21.46 12.48 -21.74
N ALA A 5 22.03 11.35 -21.32
CA ALA A 5 21.24 10.29 -20.70
C ALA A 5 20.65 10.87 -19.43
N ALA A 6 19.36 11.22 -19.47
CA ALA A 6 18.59 11.56 -18.29
C ALA A 6 18.84 10.45 -17.27
N THR A 7 19.57 10.77 -16.21
CA THR A 7 19.77 9.89 -15.08
C THR A 7 18.41 9.80 -14.40
N SER A 8 17.59 8.86 -14.86
CA SER A 8 16.31 8.54 -14.23
C SER A 8 16.61 8.28 -12.76
N GLY A 9 16.04 9.10 -11.88
CA GLY A 9 16.12 8.87 -10.44
C GLY A 9 15.62 7.46 -10.11
N PRO A 10 15.91 6.94 -8.91
CA PRO A 10 15.41 5.63 -8.53
C PRO A 10 13.89 5.59 -8.70
N SER A 11 13.39 4.63 -9.47
CA SER A 11 11.96 4.47 -9.67
C SER A 11 11.26 4.19 -8.35
N ALA A 12 10.21 4.96 -8.05
CA ALA A 12 9.36 4.73 -6.91
C ALA A 12 8.13 3.93 -7.35
N TYR A 13 7.64 3.06 -6.48
CA TYR A 13 6.51 2.18 -6.78
C TYR A 13 5.35 2.42 -5.83
N LEU A 14 4.16 2.62 -6.39
CA LEU A 14 2.89 2.69 -5.67
C LEU A 14 2.03 1.50 -6.07
N ALA A 15 1.51 0.76 -5.11
CA ALA A 15 0.57 -0.33 -5.37
C ALA A 15 -0.79 -0.04 -4.73
N ILE A 16 -1.86 -0.35 -5.45
CA ILE A 16 -3.22 -0.28 -4.94
C ILE A 16 -3.89 -1.63 -5.17
N ALA A 17 -4.20 -2.33 -4.10
CA ALA A 17 -4.79 -3.67 -4.09
C ALA A 17 -6.29 -3.58 -3.84
N PHE A 18 -7.08 -4.39 -4.55
CA PHE A 18 -8.54 -4.34 -4.53
C PHE A 18 -9.13 -5.68 -4.13
N SER A 19 -10.21 -5.61 -3.33
CA SER A 19 -10.95 -6.78 -2.90
C SER A 19 -12.44 -6.47 -2.80
N SER A 20 -13.25 -7.48 -3.11
CA SER A 20 -14.70 -7.40 -3.07
C SER A 20 -15.25 -8.63 -2.35
N ARG A 21 -16.36 -8.45 -1.63
CA ARG A 21 -17.15 -9.55 -1.06
C ARG A 21 -18.10 -10.17 -2.09
N ASP A 22 -18.42 -9.44 -3.16
CA ASP A 22 -19.23 -9.92 -4.26
C ASP A 22 -18.36 -10.79 -5.17
N ALA A 23 -18.71 -12.07 -5.31
CA ALA A 23 -17.93 -13.04 -6.08
C ALA A 23 -17.85 -12.70 -7.59
N SER A 24 -18.89 -12.09 -8.15
CA SER A 24 -18.93 -11.65 -9.56
C SER A 24 -18.00 -10.45 -9.77
N ALA A 25 -18.05 -9.47 -8.87
CA ALA A 25 -17.13 -8.33 -8.88
C ALA A 25 -15.68 -8.78 -8.67
N ALA A 26 -15.41 -9.63 -7.68
CA ALA A 26 -14.09 -10.16 -7.37
C ALA A 26 -13.43 -10.87 -8.56
N THR A 27 -14.21 -11.64 -9.34
CA THR A 27 -13.71 -12.31 -10.55
C THR A 27 -13.36 -11.33 -11.66
N ARG A 28 -14.02 -10.15 -11.71
CA ARG A 28 -13.81 -9.11 -12.73
C ARG A 28 -12.74 -8.08 -12.37
N LEU A 29 -12.27 -8.01 -11.12
CA LEU A 29 -11.30 -7.00 -10.65
C LEU A 29 -10.08 -6.86 -11.57
N ARG A 30 -9.50 -7.97 -12.02
CA ARG A 30 -8.32 -7.93 -12.92
C ARG A 30 -8.62 -7.22 -14.23
N VAL A 31 -9.77 -7.51 -14.84
CA VAL A 31 -10.19 -6.90 -16.11
C VAL A 31 -10.53 -5.43 -15.89
N ALA A 32 -11.29 -5.12 -14.83
CA ALA A 32 -11.63 -3.75 -14.47
C ALA A 32 -10.37 -2.90 -14.25
N LEU A 33 -9.37 -3.40 -13.52
CA LEU A 33 -8.11 -2.69 -13.29
C LEU A 33 -7.32 -2.44 -14.57
N ALA A 34 -7.28 -3.41 -15.49
CA ALA A 34 -6.61 -3.22 -16.77
C ALA A 34 -7.28 -2.13 -17.63
N GLU A 35 -8.59 -1.94 -17.47
CA GLU A 35 -9.36 -0.88 -18.13
C GLU A 35 -9.16 0.48 -17.45
N VAL A 36 -9.22 0.53 -16.11
CA VAL A 36 -9.26 1.81 -15.39
C VAL A 36 -7.88 2.36 -15.00
N ALA A 37 -6.84 1.51 -14.92
CA ALA A 37 -5.47 1.92 -14.61
C ALA A 37 -4.53 1.66 -15.81
N PRO A 38 -4.70 2.37 -16.94
CA PRO A 38 -3.78 2.24 -18.06
C PRO A 38 -2.36 2.63 -17.62
N GLY A 39 -1.38 1.83 -18.03
CA GLY A 39 0.02 2.00 -17.63
C GLY A 39 0.40 1.33 -16.30
N ALA A 40 -0.57 0.89 -15.49
CA ALA A 40 -0.28 0.08 -14.31
C ALA A 40 -0.07 -1.39 -14.69
N ARG A 41 0.86 -2.04 -13.99
CA ARG A 41 1.00 -3.49 -14.07
C ARG A 41 -0.04 -4.16 -13.16
N VAL A 42 -0.96 -4.91 -13.76
CA VAL A 42 -2.01 -5.61 -12.99
C VAL A 42 -1.53 -6.99 -12.53
N VAL A 43 -1.46 -7.17 -11.22
CA VAL A 43 -1.06 -8.42 -10.54
C VAL A 43 -2.26 -9.02 -9.81
N ARG A 44 -2.31 -10.35 -9.68
CA ARG A 44 -3.34 -11.05 -8.89
C ARG A 44 -2.67 -11.94 -7.87
N SER A 45 -3.17 -11.93 -6.64
CA SER A 45 -2.74 -12.84 -5.59
C SER A 45 -3.67 -14.07 -5.51
N ARG A 46 -3.22 -15.12 -4.83
CA ARG A 46 -4.04 -16.32 -4.58
C ARG A 46 -5.22 -16.04 -3.64
N ALA A 47 -5.18 -14.96 -2.86
CA ALA A 47 -6.22 -14.58 -1.90
C ALA A 47 -7.43 -13.85 -2.53
N GLY A 48 -7.56 -13.87 -3.86
CA GLY A 48 -8.68 -13.21 -4.56
C GLY A 48 -8.55 -11.68 -4.66
N VAL A 49 -7.36 -11.15 -4.38
CA VAL A 49 -7.02 -9.73 -4.52
C VAL A 49 -6.40 -9.47 -5.90
N ALA A 50 -6.73 -8.34 -6.51
CA ALA A 50 -6.05 -7.84 -7.70
C ALA A 50 -5.46 -6.47 -7.41
N ALA A 51 -4.23 -6.21 -7.85
CA ALA A 51 -3.51 -4.98 -7.57
C ALA A 51 -3.04 -4.29 -8.86
N ALA A 52 -3.13 -2.96 -8.87
CA ALA A 52 -2.47 -2.10 -9.84
C ALA A 52 -1.14 -1.61 -9.26
N LEU A 53 -0.04 -1.90 -9.94
CA LEU A 53 1.30 -1.42 -9.59
C LEU A 53 1.71 -0.30 -10.56
N HIS A 54 1.99 0.86 -10.01
CA HIS A 54 2.44 2.06 -10.72
C HIS A 54 3.92 2.29 -10.44
N GLU A 55 4.68 2.50 -11.51
CA GLU A 55 6.01 3.12 -11.44
C GLU A 55 5.81 4.64 -11.50
N LEU A 56 6.47 5.37 -10.62
CA LEU A 56 6.34 6.82 -10.49
C LEU A 56 7.63 7.48 -10.97
N ASP A 57 7.49 8.46 -11.86
CA ASP A 57 8.60 9.17 -12.50
C ASP A 57 9.13 10.35 -11.66
N GLY A 58 8.92 10.33 -10.35
CA GLY A 58 9.42 11.33 -9.41
C GLY A 58 8.45 12.48 -9.08
N ASP A 59 7.36 12.63 -9.83
CA ASP A 59 6.31 13.59 -9.48
C ASP A 59 5.53 13.14 -8.23
N PRO A 60 5.34 14.02 -7.23
CA PRO A 60 4.53 13.69 -6.06
C PRO A 60 3.10 13.36 -6.46
N ILE A 61 2.65 12.15 -6.16
CA ILE A 61 1.26 11.74 -6.30
C ILE A 61 0.56 11.79 -4.94
N ASP A 62 -0.61 12.41 -4.88
CA ASP A 62 -1.52 12.21 -3.75
C ASP A 62 -2.09 10.80 -3.85
N SER A 63 -1.42 9.87 -3.17
CA SER A 63 -1.75 8.45 -3.20
C SER A 63 -3.16 8.18 -2.65
N ARG A 64 -3.67 9.02 -1.75
CA ARG A 64 -5.00 8.85 -1.15
C ARG A 64 -6.09 9.26 -2.13
N ALA A 65 -5.97 10.45 -2.71
CA ALA A 65 -6.89 10.90 -3.75
C ALA A 65 -6.88 9.96 -4.97
N HIS A 66 -5.69 9.51 -5.38
CA HIS A 66 -5.53 8.57 -6.48
C HIS A 66 -6.19 7.21 -6.20
N ALA A 67 -5.98 6.65 -5.01
CA ALA A 67 -6.58 5.38 -4.62
C ALA A 67 -8.10 5.44 -4.50
N GLU A 68 -8.67 6.52 -3.95
CA GLU A 68 -10.12 6.70 -3.88
C GLU A 68 -10.74 6.84 -5.28
N ALA A 69 -10.12 7.64 -6.15
CA ALA A 69 -10.57 7.77 -7.54
C ALA A 69 -10.53 6.42 -8.27
N LEU A 70 -9.47 5.63 -8.06
CA LEU A 70 -9.34 4.32 -8.68
C LEU A 70 -10.36 3.32 -8.11
N ARG A 71 -10.56 3.29 -6.79
CA ARG A 71 -11.60 2.47 -6.13
C ARG A 71 -12.99 2.76 -6.66
N ALA A 72 -13.36 4.04 -6.76
CA ALA A 72 -14.65 4.43 -7.29
C ALA A 72 -14.85 3.95 -8.74
N ARG A 73 -13.84 4.10 -9.61
CA ARG A 73 -13.88 3.65 -11.00
C ARG A 73 -13.95 2.14 -11.13
N VAL A 74 -13.16 1.40 -10.34
CA VAL A 74 -13.26 -0.07 -10.26
C VAL A 74 -14.67 -0.47 -9.85
N GLY A 75 -15.24 0.15 -8.81
CA GLY A 75 -16.58 -0.13 -8.34
C GLY A 75 -17.67 0.14 -9.37
N GLN A 76 -17.52 1.17 -10.20
CA GLN A 76 -18.43 1.44 -11.32
C GLN A 76 -18.37 0.34 -12.39
N VAL A 77 -17.16 -0.06 -12.81
CA VAL A 77 -16.96 -1.09 -13.84
C VAL A 77 -17.40 -2.47 -13.34
N THR A 78 -17.16 -2.78 -12.07
CA THR A 78 -17.60 -4.04 -11.46
C THR A 78 -19.06 -4.01 -11.01
N GLY A 79 -19.71 -2.85 -10.93
CA GLY A 79 -21.04 -2.73 -10.35
C GLY A 79 -21.07 -3.00 -8.84
N ASP A 80 -19.94 -2.83 -8.15
CA ASP A 80 -19.79 -3.03 -6.70
C ASP A 80 -19.23 -1.78 -6.04
N SER A 81 -20.11 -0.97 -5.44
CA SER A 81 -19.72 0.24 -4.70
C SER A 81 -18.93 -0.05 -3.42
N ASP A 82 -19.02 -1.27 -2.89
CA ASP A 82 -18.40 -1.72 -1.65
C ASP A 82 -17.01 -2.33 -1.90
N VAL A 83 -16.48 -2.23 -3.13
CA VAL A 83 -15.11 -2.62 -3.40
C VAL A 83 -14.16 -1.83 -2.50
N SER A 84 -13.27 -2.55 -1.83
CA SER A 84 -12.28 -1.99 -0.91
C SER A 84 -10.93 -1.92 -1.57
N ALA A 85 -10.10 -0.97 -1.15
CA ALA A 85 -8.74 -0.82 -1.65
C ALA A 85 -7.72 -0.66 -0.53
N GLY A 86 -6.52 -1.18 -0.75
CA GLY A 86 -5.37 -1.06 0.12
C GLY A 86 -4.22 -0.40 -0.62
N VAL A 87 -3.52 0.53 0.01
CA VAL A 87 -2.45 1.31 -0.61
C VAL A 87 -1.11 0.99 0.04
N GLY A 88 -0.09 0.71 -0.78
CA GLY A 88 1.28 0.47 -0.36
C GLY A 88 2.29 1.30 -1.16
N GLY A 89 3.32 1.80 -0.48
CA GLY A 89 4.27 2.76 -1.04
C GLY A 89 3.83 4.23 -0.98
N PRO A 90 4.61 5.15 -1.58
CA PRO A 90 5.70 4.89 -2.51
C PRO A 90 6.89 4.14 -1.90
N LYS A 91 7.44 3.15 -2.61
CA LYS A 91 8.67 2.43 -2.21
C LYS A 91 9.74 2.52 -3.30
N GLN A 92 10.94 2.87 -2.89
CA GLN A 92 12.07 3.09 -3.78
C GLN A 92 12.90 1.82 -4.01
N GLY A 93 13.66 1.81 -5.10
CA GLY A 93 14.72 0.83 -5.34
C GLY A 93 14.26 -0.49 -5.96
N THR A 94 15.21 -1.41 -6.12
CA THR A 94 15.03 -2.66 -6.89
C THR A 94 13.95 -3.58 -6.34
N THR A 95 13.70 -3.55 -5.03
CA THR A 95 12.67 -4.34 -4.35
C THR A 95 11.38 -3.55 -4.09
N GLY A 96 11.34 -2.25 -4.45
CA GLY A 96 10.25 -1.34 -4.10
C GLY A 96 8.88 -1.81 -4.62
N ALA A 97 8.84 -2.31 -5.85
CA ALA A 97 7.64 -2.90 -6.45
C ALA A 97 7.04 -4.04 -5.62
N HIS A 98 7.89 -4.95 -5.15
CA HIS A 98 7.47 -6.09 -4.35
C HIS A 98 6.95 -5.67 -2.97
N LEU A 99 7.66 -4.75 -2.31
CA LEU A 99 7.26 -4.23 -1.00
C LEU A 99 5.94 -3.44 -1.07
N ALA A 100 5.77 -2.59 -2.09
CA ALA A 100 4.53 -1.85 -2.30
C ALA A 100 3.33 -2.80 -2.48
N LEU A 101 3.48 -3.86 -3.31
CA LEU A 101 2.45 -4.87 -3.49
C LEU A 101 2.08 -5.57 -2.17
N LEU A 102 3.07 -6.02 -1.40
CA LEU A 102 2.84 -6.68 -0.11
C LEU A 102 2.12 -5.76 0.88
N GLN A 103 2.54 -4.50 0.95
CA GLN A 103 1.87 -3.48 1.78
C GLN A 103 0.42 -3.24 1.36
N ALA A 104 0.17 -3.07 0.07
CA ALA A 104 -1.18 -2.85 -0.46
C ALA A 104 -2.11 -4.03 -0.18
N GLU A 105 -1.64 -5.26 -0.39
CA GLU A 105 -2.42 -6.48 -0.09
C GLU A 105 -2.76 -6.61 1.39
N GLN A 106 -1.82 -6.31 2.28
CA GLN A 106 -2.08 -6.29 3.72
C GLN A 106 -3.07 -5.18 4.10
N ALA A 107 -2.91 -3.99 3.55
CA ALA A 107 -3.80 -2.86 3.80
C ALA A 107 -5.24 -3.17 3.43
N VAL A 108 -5.51 -3.80 2.28
CA VAL A 108 -6.89 -4.14 1.90
C VAL A 108 -7.47 -5.26 2.77
N VAL A 109 -6.69 -6.26 3.14
CA VAL A 109 -7.17 -7.37 3.96
C VAL A 109 -7.46 -6.92 5.40
N VAL A 110 -6.51 -6.24 6.04
CA VAL A 110 -6.65 -5.76 7.41
C VAL A 110 -7.66 -4.63 7.49
N GLY A 111 -7.60 -3.68 6.57
CA GLY A 111 -8.53 -2.54 6.52
C GLY A 111 -9.98 -2.98 6.47
N ARG A 112 -10.30 -4.00 5.65
CA ARG A 112 -11.63 -4.60 5.59
C ARG A 112 -12.04 -5.27 6.90
N ALA A 113 -11.12 -6.00 7.52
CA ALA A 113 -11.40 -6.69 8.79
C ALA A 113 -11.67 -5.71 9.94
N LEU A 114 -10.99 -4.56 9.97
CA LEU A 114 -11.12 -3.56 11.03
C LEU A 114 -12.27 -2.58 10.80
N ASN A 115 -12.45 -2.10 9.57
CA ASN A 115 -13.31 -0.95 9.26
C ASN A 115 -14.49 -1.29 8.34
N GLY A 116 -14.62 -2.55 7.93
CA GLY A 116 -15.61 -3.01 6.95
C GLY A 116 -15.20 -2.74 5.50
N ASP A 117 -16.09 -3.11 4.58
CA ASP A 117 -15.89 -2.97 3.14
C ASP A 117 -16.07 -1.52 2.63
N GLY A 118 -15.75 -1.26 1.35
CA GLY A 118 -16.02 0.00 0.66
C GLY A 118 -15.05 1.15 0.94
N ARG A 119 -13.90 0.88 1.55
CA ARG A 119 -12.94 1.93 1.97
C ARG A 119 -11.56 1.77 1.34
N VAL A 120 -10.83 2.88 1.21
CA VAL A 120 -9.38 2.87 1.00
C VAL A 120 -8.68 2.83 2.36
N THR A 121 -7.70 1.94 2.50
CA THR A 121 -6.83 1.87 3.69
C THR A 121 -5.39 2.02 3.23
N HIS A 122 -4.64 2.96 3.80
CA HIS A 122 -3.20 3.02 3.57
C HIS A 122 -2.49 2.09 4.54
N PHE A 123 -1.42 1.44 4.08
CA PHE A 123 -0.62 0.57 4.92
C PHE A 123 -0.08 1.31 6.17
N ASP A 124 0.31 2.57 6.02
CA ASP A 124 0.83 3.39 7.12
C ASP A 124 -0.23 3.72 8.19
N ASP A 125 -1.52 3.63 7.82
CA ASP A 125 -2.65 3.85 8.73
C ASP A 125 -2.94 2.60 9.61
N LEU A 126 -2.33 1.44 9.32
CA LEU A 126 -2.58 0.19 10.06
C LEU A 126 -1.95 0.16 11.45
N GLY A 127 -1.01 1.07 11.77
CA GLY A 127 -0.33 1.08 13.07
C GLY A 127 0.34 -0.27 13.40
N PRO A 128 0.25 -0.78 14.66
CA PRO A 128 0.93 -2.01 15.06
C PRO A 128 0.36 -3.30 14.46
N TYR A 129 -0.79 -3.26 13.76
CA TYR A 129 -1.37 -4.46 13.12
C TYR A 129 -0.48 -5.03 12.02
N VAL A 130 0.49 -4.26 11.51
CA VAL A 130 1.51 -4.73 10.56
C VAL A 130 2.41 -5.83 11.16
N PHE A 131 2.53 -5.92 12.49
CA PHE A 131 3.37 -6.89 13.18
C PHE A 131 2.76 -8.28 13.32
N VAL A 132 1.44 -8.39 13.30
CA VAL A 132 0.73 -9.67 13.49
C VAL A 132 0.81 -10.55 12.23
N LEU A 133 1.28 -10.03 11.10
CA LEU A 133 1.21 -10.68 9.79
C LEU A 133 2.53 -11.29 9.29
N GLY A 134 3.49 -11.58 10.17
CA GLY A 134 4.69 -12.38 9.82
C GLY A 134 5.65 -11.69 8.84
N ARG A 135 6.16 -10.50 9.21
CA ARG A 135 7.09 -9.70 8.40
C ARG A 135 8.56 -10.14 8.55
N PRO A 136 9.44 -9.81 7.58
CA PRO A 136 10.89 -9.82 7.77
C PRO A 136 11.33 -8.81 8.84
N GLU A 137 12.42 -9.09 9.55
CA GLU A 137 12.93 -8.27 10.66
C GLU A 137 13.24 -6.81 10.28
N SER A 138 13.57 -6.53 9.00
CA SER A 138 13.89 -5.18 8.51
C SER A 138 12.72 -4.20 8.63
N ASP A 139 11.51 -4.66 8.29
CA ASP A 139 10.30 -3.83 8.32
C ASP A 139 9.87 -3.55 9.77
N ILE A 140 10.24 -4.46 10.69
CA ILE A 140 10.00 -4.32 12.12
C ILE A 140 10.89 -3.22 12.70
N ARG A 141 12.16 -3.20 12.31
CA ARG A 141 13.15 -2.21 12.75
C ARG A 141 12.80 -0.79 12.25
N GLU A 142 12.42 -0.64 10.98
CA GLU A 142 12.02 0.66 10.41
C GLU A 142 10.78 1.25 11.11
N PHE A 143 9.80 0.42 11.47
CA PHE A 143 8.64 0.87 12.24
C PHE A 143 9.01 1.24 13.68
N ALA A 144 9.82 0.40 14.34
CA ALA A 144 10.28 0.67 15.70
C ALA A 144 11.05 2.00 15.76
N ASP A 145 11.95 2.25 14.81
CA ASP A 145 12.70 3.51 14.70
C ASP A 145 11.78 4.71 14.45
N ARG A 146 10.72 4.56 13.66
CA ARG A 146 9.77 5.65 13.40
C ARG A 146 8.90 6.02 14.62
N ILE A 147 8.49 5.04 15.42
CA ILE A 147 7.62 5.27 16.59
C ILE A 147 8.44 5.60 17.84
N LEU A 148 9.56 4.91 18.06
CA LEU A 148 10.39 5.04 19.25
C LEU A 148 11.57 5.97 19.05
N GLY A 149 12.02 6.22 17.82
CA GLY A 149 13.13 7.15 17.54
C GLY A 149 12.93 8.53 18.15
N PRO A 150 11.75 9.17 18.00
CA PRO A 150 11.46 10.44 18.66
C PRO A 150 11.45 10.39 20.20
N LEU A 151 11.25 9.21 20.80
CA LEU A 151 11.30 9.01 22.26
C LEU A 151 12.72 8.64 22.74
N ALA A 152 13.52 8.00 21.91
CA ALA A 152 14.89 7.59 22.21
C ALA A 152 15.87 8.77 22.17
N ASP A 153 15.61 9.78 21.34
CA ASP A 153 16.48 10.95 21.15
C ASP A 153 16.20 12.12 22.11
N ASP A 154 15.23 12.01 23.02
CA ASP A 154 14.88 13.06 23.99
C ASP A 154 15.06 12.54 25.44
N ASP A 155 16.14 13.00 26.08
CA ASP A 155 16.57 12.66 27.45
C ASP A 155 15.49 12.90 28.53
N ARG A 156 14.39 13.56 28.20
CA ARG A 156 13.26 13.78 29.12
C ARG A 156 12.32 12.58 29.25
N TYR A 157 12.39 11.61 28.35
CA TYR A 157 11.50 10.44 28.34
C TYR A 157 12.17 9.14 28.82
N THR A 158 13.40 9.21 29.34
CA THR A 158 14.17 8.05 29.80
C THR A 158 13.43 7.22 30.85
N ASP A 159 12.66 7.87 31.73
CA ASP A 159 11.85 7.17 32.73
C ASP A 159 10.58 6.52 32.14
N LEU A 160 10.04 7.03 31.04
CA LEU A 160 8.92 6.42 30.31
C LEU A 160 9.36 5.17 29.54
N VAL A 161 10.58 5.19 28.98
CA VAL A 161 11.17 4.04 28.28
C VAL A 161 11.39 2.86 29.23
N ARG A 162 11.83 3.11 30.47
CA ARG A 162 12.05 2.06 31.48
C ARG A 162 10.80 1.25 31.83
N THR A 163 9.61 1.83 31.76
CA THR A 163 8.34 1.13 32.02
C THR A 163 7.85 0.25 30.88
N LEU A 164 8.42 0.38 29.68
CA LEU A 164 8.08 -0.44 28.52
C LEU A 164 8.99 -1.69 28.38
N GLU A 165 10.11 -1.72 29.10
CA GLU A 165 11.08 -2.83 29.10
C GLU A 165 10.85 -3.87 30.22
N SER A 166 9.82 -3.69 31.06
CA SER A 166 9.45 -4.63 32.15
C SER A 166 8.25 -5.50 31.80
#